data_AF-A0A1S9U1P6-F1
#
_entry.id   AF-A0A1S9U1P6-F1
#
_cell.length_a   1.000
_cell.length_b   1.000
_cell.length_c   1.000
_cell.angle_alpha   90.00
_cell.angle_beta   90.00
_cell.angle_gamma   90.00
#
_symmetry.space_group_name_H-M   'P 1'
#
loop_
_entity.id
_entity.type
_entity.pdbx_description
1 polymer ?
#
loop_
_entity_poly.entity_id
_entity_poly.type
_entity_poly.pdbx_seq_one_letter_code
_entity_poly.pdbx_strand_id
1 'polypeptide(L)'
;MKMHLLESLYVELKNAIRCHYNKLITRCGVDTIYGYSILTDDGVNSIGPVANKERLIKVDKSDPLYNYYRYGAVEWSEWDDFGMFDEVNKIIKKYHEIVEDDFNMRVNTLLKELLNVSMELESEGLFGDTNDNRFIVICVNDSSNEIMIESARLLNTLKIYEEYASEFA
;
A
#
# COMPACT_ATOMS: atom_id res chain seq x y z
N MET A 1 -17.65 19.03 -6.44
CA MET A 1 -17.19 18.76 -5.06
C MET A 1 -16.51 17.39 -4.95
N LYS A 2 -17.21 16.27 -5.24
CA LYS A 2 -16.60 14.93 -5.32
C LYS A 2 -15.30 14.89 -6.16
N MET A 3 -15.35 15.40 -7.40
CA MET A 3 -14.19 15.42 -8.31
C MET A 3 -13.00 16.21 -7.73
N HIS A 4 -13.27 17.37 -7.12
CA HIS A 4 -12.23 18.18 -6.50
C HIS A 4 -11.58 17.50 -5.27
N LEU A 5 -12.36 16.75 -4.49
CA LEU A 5 -11.84 15.94 -3.38
C LEU A 5 -10.95 14.80 -3.88
N LEU A 6 -11.33 14.13 -4.99
CA LEU A 6 -10.50 13.09 -5.59
C LEU A 6 -9.21 13.64 -6.20
N GLU A 7 -9.26 14.79 -6.88
CA GLU A 7 -8.06 15.50 -7.36
C GLU A 7 -7.13 15.86 -6.19
N SER A 8 -7.69 16.39 -5.11
CA SER A 8 -6.92 16.74 -3.91
C SER A 8 -6.32 15.50 -3.24
N LEU A 9 -7.12 14.43 -3.12
CA LEU A 9 -6.67 13.14 -2.59
C LEU A 9 -5.49 12.61 -3.40
N TYR A 10 -5.63 12.60 -4.72
CA TYR A 10 -4.61 12.10 -5.63
C TYR A 10 -3.29 12.87 -5.46
N VAL A 11 -3.33 14.21 -5.42
CA VAL A 11 -2.12 15.05 -5.26
C VAL A 11 -1.46 14.82 -3.90
N GLU A 12 -2.24 14.86 -2.82
CA GLU A 12 -1.71 14.71 -1.47
C GLU A 12 -1.21 13.29 -1.22
N LEU A 13 -1.91 12.26 -1.72
CA LEU A 13 -1.48 10.87 -1.61
C LEU A 13 -0.17 10.63 -2.35
N LYS A 14 -0.04 11.15 -3.57
CA LYS A 14 1.18 11.01 -4.36
C LYS A 14 2.37 11.67 -3.64
N ASN A 15 2.16 12.85 -3.07
CA ASN A 15 3.17 13.55 -2.28
C ASN A 15 3.51 12.80 -0.99
N ALA A 16 2.51 12.30 -0.27
CA ALA A 16 2.68 11.57 0.98
C ALA A 16 3.53 10.31 0.77
N ILE A 17 3.17 9.47 -0.21
CA ILE A 17 3.90 8.23 -0.53
C ILE A 17 5.33 8.57 -0.96
N ARG A 18 5.52 9.53 -1.86
CA ARG A 18 6.86 9.90 -2.34
C ARG A 18 7.76 10.41 -1.22
N CYS A 19 7.25 11.33 -0.39
CA CYS A 19 8.00 11.87 0.74
C CYS A 19 8.30 10.79 1.77
N HIS A 20 7.33 9.92 2.05
CA HIS A 20 7.46 8.85 3.03
C HIS A 20 8.51 7.85 2.60
N TYR A 21 8.37 7.31 1.38
CA TYR A 21 9.28 6.33 0.84
C TYR A 21 10.72 6.88 0.79
N ASN A 22 10.92 8.12 0.31
CA ASN A 22 12.23 8.76 0.29
C ASN A 22 12.85 8.94 1.68
N LYS A 23 12.03 9.29 2.68
CA LYS A 23 12.50 9.41 4.06
C LYS A 23 12.81 8.03 4.67
N LEU A 24 11.99 7.03 4.36
CA LEU A 24 12.18 5.65 4.79
C LEU A 24 13.48 5.07 4.24
N ILE A 25 13.75 5.19 2.93
CA ILE A 25 15.00 4.71 2.32
C ILE A 25 16.21 5.49 2.85
N THR A 26 16.07 6.78 3.18
CA THR A 26 17.16 7.55 3.80
C THR A 26 17.45 7.06 5.22
N ARG A 27 16.41 6.73 6.00
CA ARG A 27 16.55 6.19 7.36
C ARG A 27 17.11 4.76 7.38
N CYS A 28 16.65 3.93 6.45
CA CYS A 28 16.89 2.49 6.45
C CYS A 28 18.03 2.05 5.54
N GLY A 29 18.36 2.83 4.51
CA GLY A 29 19.17 2.42 3.36
C GLY A 29 18.31 1.78 2.26
N VAL A 30 18.61 2.08 0.99
CA VAL A 30 17.85 1.63 -0.20
C VAL A 30 17.75 0.11 -0.27
N ASP A 31 18.86 -0.61 -0.10
CA ASP A 31 18.91 -2.09 -0.22
C ASP A 31 18.29 -2.84 0.98
N THR A 32 17.67 -2.12 1.92
CA THR A 32 17.21 -2.70 3.18
C THR A 32 15.71 -2.96 3.19
N ILE A 33 14.93 -2.26 2.37
CA ILE A 33 13.47 -2.41 2.32
C ILE A 33 13.10 -3.28 1.12
N TYR A 34 12.43 -4.41 1.37
CA TYR A 34 11.87 -5.25 0.30
C TYR A 34 10.37 -5.00 0.13
N GLY A 35 9.66 -4.69 1.23
CA GLY A 35 8.20 -4.58 1.24
C GLY A 35 7.76 -3.14 1.49
N TYR A 36 6.78 -2.66 0.73
CA TYR A 36 6.08 -1.40 0.99
C TYR A 36 4.58 -1.55 0.71
N SER A 37 3.75 -1.04 1.60
CA SER A 37 2.30 -1.14 1.47
C SER A 37 1.61 0.11 1.98
N ILE A 38 0.46 0.39 1.38
CA ILE A 38 -0.56 1.25 1.96
C ILE A 38 -1.57 0.35 2.64
N LEU A 39 -1.66 0.46 3.96
CA LEU A 39 -2.56 -0.31 4.81
C LEU A 39 -3.77 0.51 5.20
N THR A 40 -4.94 -0.12 5.19
CA THR A 40 -6.23 0.48 5.54
C THR A 40 -7.17 -0.54 6.18
N ASP A 41 -8.26 -0.07 6.76
CA ASP A 41 -9.43 -0.89 7.06
C ASP A 41 -10.39 -1.00 5.85
N ASP A 42 -11.39 -1.88 5.95
CA ASP A 42 -12.43 -2.09 4.93
C ASP A 42 -13.27 -0.85 4.60
N GLY A 43 -13.37 0.09 5.54
CA GLY A 43 -14.11 1.33 5.34
C GLY A 43 -13.27 2.43 4.69
N VAL A 44 -11.97 2.22 4.57
CA VAL A 44 -11.00 3.26 4.20
C VAL A 44 -11.25 4.52 5.02
N ASN A 45 -11.34 4.38 6.34
CA ASN A 45 -11.51 5.53 7.24
C ASN A 45 -10.22 6.33 7.41
N SER A 46 -9.10 5.61 7.35
CA SER A 46 -7.75 6.15 7.35
C SER A 46 -6.81 5.14 6.70
N ILE A 47 -5.74 5.66 6.13
CA ILE A 47 -4.68 4.87 5.51
C ILE A 47 -3.35 5.22 6.17
N GLY A 48 -2.41 4.29 6.13
CA GLY A 48 -1.05 4.50 6.59
C GLY A 48 -0.06 3.65 5.81
N PRO A 49 1.20 4.08 5.71
CA PRO A 49 2.25 3.30 5.10
C PRO A 49 2.76 2.25 6.08
N VAL A 50 3.12 1.08 5.56
CA VAL A 50 3.88 0.09 6.30
C VAL A 50 4.93 -0.52 5.38
N ALA A 51 6.13 -0.79 5.92
CA ALA A 51 7.20 -1.39 5.16
C ALA A 51 7.92 -2.49 5.94
N ASN A 52 8.75 -3.25 5.24
CA ASN A 52 9.54 -4.30 5.88
C ASN A 52 10.92 -4.52 5.28
N LYS A 53 11.79 -5.13 6.09
CA LYS A 53 13.17 -5.48 5.78
C LYS A 53 13.32 -6.99 5.76
N GLU A 54 14.17 -7.52 4.89
CA GLU A 54 14.35 -8.99 4.76
C GLU A 54 14.73 -9.63 6.10
N ARG A 55 15.61 -8.98 6.87
CA ARG A 55 16.04 -9.44 8.19
C ARG A 55 14.96 -9.41 9.29
N LEU A 56 13.81 -8.80 9.02
CA LEU A 56 12.69 -8.69 9.95
C LEU A 56 11.55 -9.66 9.61
N ILE A 57 11.71 -10.49 8.58
CA ILE A 57 10.83 -11.64 8.35
C ILE A 57 11.00 -12.61 9.54
N LYS A 58 9.89 -12.99 10.16
CA LYS A 58 9.88 -13.68 11.46
C LYS A 58 10.35 -15.15 11.40
N VAL A 59 10.40 -15.73 10.21
CA VAL A 59 10.72 -17.14 9.97
C VAL A 59 11.73 -17.30 8.84
N ASP A 60 12.41 -18.45 8.81
CA ASP A 60 13.34 -18.80 7.75
C ASP A 60 12.61 -19.10 6.42
N LYS A 61 13.33 -18.99 5.30
CA LYS A 61 12.80 -19.26 3.94
C LYS A 61 12.20 -20.64 3.74
N SER A 62 12.62 -21.63 4.53
CA SER A 62 12.11 -23.00 4.47
C SER A 62 10.84 -23.23 5.29
N ASP A 63 10.43 -22.26 6.11
CA ASP A 63 9.24 -22.36 6.93
C ASP A 63 7.97 -22.24 6.07
N PRO A 64 6.94 -23.08 6.28
CA PRO A 64 5.68 -22.98 5.55
C PRO A 64 5.00 -21.60 5.65
N LEU A 65 5.21 -20.86 6.74
CA LEU A 65 4.65 -19.52 6.97
C LEU A 65 5.52 -18.40 6.37
N TYR A 66 6.58 -18.72 5.62
CA TYR A 66 7.46 -17.71 5.07
C TYR A 66 6.73 -16.72 4.17
N ASN A 67 5.87 -17.20 3.27
CA ASN A 67 5.10 -16.33 2.37
C ASN A 67 4.10 -15.46 3.13
N TYR A 68 3.46 -16.01 4.17
CA TYR A 68 2.59 -15.26 5.06
C TYR A 68 3.31 -14.07 5.68
N TYR A 69 4.48 -14.28 6.31
CA TYR A 69 5.23 -13.18 6.93
C TYR A 69 5.94 -12.27 5.93
N ARG A 70 6.32 -12.80 4.77
CA ARG A 70 6.95 -12.01 3.71
C ARG A 70 5.97 -11.03 3.10
N TYR A 71 4.77 -11.50 2.73
CA TYR A 71 3.84 -10.70 1.94
C TYR A 71 2.64 -10.16 2.73
N GLY A 72 2.38 -10.67 3.93
CA GLY A 72 1.35 -10.14 4.82
C GLY A 72 1.77 -8.80 5.43
N ALA A 73 1.35 -7.69 4.83
CA ALA A 73 1.74 -6.35 5.27
C ALA A 73 1.31 -6.01 6.70
N VAL A 74 0.27 -6.68 7.23
CA VAL A 74 -0.17 -6.58 8.62
C VAL A 74 0.90 -7.08 9.62
N GLU A 75 1.80 -7.96 9.19
CA GLU A 75 2.86 -8.54 10.03
C GLU A 75 4.16 -7.72 10.04
N TRP A 76 4.21 -6.66 9.24
CA TRP A 76 5.41 -5.84 9.04
C TRP A 76 5.64 -4.88 10.21
N SER A 77 6.77 -4.18 10.19
CA SER A 77 7.29 -3.51 11.39
C SER A 77 7.70 -2.05 11.21
N GLU A 78 7.83 -1.54 9.98
CA GLU A 78 8.16 -0.14 9.72
C GLU A 78 6.88 0.67 9.48
N TRP A 79 6.22 1.07 10.57
CA TRP A 79 4.91 1.77 10.57
C TRP A 79 4.96 3.30 10.66
N ASP A 80 6.14 3.88 10.89
CA ASP A 80 6.28 5.33 11.08
C ASP A 80 5.95 6.07 9.78
N ASP A 81 4.86 6.83 9.79
CA ASP A 81 4.36 7.60 8.65
C ASP A 81 4.98 9.00 8.53
N PHE A 82 5.78 9.40 9.52
CA PHE A 82 6.38 10.73 9.63
C PHE A 82 5.38 11.91 9.57
N GLY A 83 4.10 11.69 9.89
CA GLY A 83 3.01 12.65 9.77
C GLY A 83 2.63 13.00 8.33
N MET A 84 3.10 12.23 7.33
CA MET A 84 2.92 12.55 5.92
C MET A 84 1.54 12.19 5.39
N PHE A 85 0.79 11.36 6.11
CA PHE A 85 -0.55 10.92 5.72
C PHE A 85 -1.68 11.68 6.42
N ASP A 86 -1.35 12.66 7.28
CA ASP A 86 -2.35 13.45 8.02
C ASP A 86 -3.35 14.16 7.11
N GLU A 87 -2.88 14.84 6.05
CA GLU A 87 -3.77 15.57 5.15
C GLU A 87 -4.57 14.62 4.26
N VAL A 88 -3.96 13.52 3.82
CA VAL A 88 -4.64 12.44 3.08
C VAL A 88 -5.83 11.91 3.89
N ASN A 89 -5.61 11.61 5.17
CA ASN A 89 -6.65 11.09 6.06
C ASN A 89 -7.76 12.12 6.34
N LYS A 90 -7.44 13.43 6.39
CA LYS A 90 -8.46 14.48 6.45
C LYS A 90 -9.32 14.53 5.19
N ILE A 91 -8.72 14.35 4.01
CA ILE A 91 -9.46 14.34 2.73
C ILE A 91 -10.37 13.12 2.65
N ILE A 92 -9.86 11.93 3.02
CA ILE A 92 -10.65 10.69 3.08
C ILE A 92 -11.87 10.84 4.00
N LYS A 93 -11.66 11.39 5.20
CA LYS A 93 -12.77 11.66 6.13
C LYS A 93 -13.81 12.61 5.51
N LYS A 94 -13.38 13.73 4.94
CA LYS A 94 -14.28 14.67 4.25
C LYS A 94 -15.00 14.01 3.08
N TYR A 95 -14.35 13.12 2.35
CA TYR A 95 -14.95 12.38 1.25
C TYR A 95 -16.14 11.55 1.73
N HIS A 96 -15.97 10.79 2.82
CA HIS A 96 -17.05 10.01 3.43
C HIS A 96 -18.18 10.87 4.00
N GLU A 97 -17.88 12.06 4.49
CA GLU A 97 -18.89 12.99 5.04
C GLU A 97 -19.74 13.67 3.95
N ILE A 98 -19.16 13.93 2.78
CA ILE A 98 -19.73 14.82 1.76
C ILE A 98 -20.32 14.04 0.58
N VAL A 99 -19.73 12.90 0.22
CA VAL A 99 -20.16 12.13 -0.95
C VAL A 99 -21.33 11.22 -0.56
N GLU A 100 -22.46 11.39 -1.24
CA GLU A 100 -23.72 10.69 -0.93
C GLU A 100 -23.90 9.35 -1.65
N ASP A 101 -22.88 8.89 -2.41
CA ASP A 101 -22.92 7.59 -3.08
C ASP A 101 -23.05 6.44 -2.08
N ASP A 102 -23.43 5.24 -2.54
CA ASP A 102 -23.41 4.03 -1.71
C ASP A 102 -22.03 3.83 -1.03
N PHE A 103 -22.04 3.33 0.21
CA PHE A 103 -20.82 3.15 1.00
C PHE A 103 -19.76 2.32 0.27
N ASN A 104 -20.16 1.20 -0.35
CA ASN A 104 -19.22 0.34 -1.07
C ASN A 104 -18.70 1.03 -2.33
N MET A 105 -19.52 1.84 -3.00
CA MET A 105 -19.06 2.63 -4.15
C MET A 105 -18.01 3.67 -3.72
N ARG A 106 -18.18 4.31 -2.57
CA ARG A 106 -17.20 5.26 -2.03
C ARG A 106 -15.88 4.57 -1.68
N VAL A 107 -15.94 3.47 -0.93
CA VAL A 107 -14.78 2.65 -0.57
C VAL A 107 -14.02 2.21 -1.81
N ASN A 108 -14.72 1.61 -2.79
CA ASN A 108 -14.10 1.14 -4.02
C ASN A 108 -13.47 2.29 -4.82
N THR A 109 -14.10 3.48 -4.83
CA THR A 109 -13.51 4.66 -5.48
C THR A 109 -12.19 5.04 -4.82
N LEU A 110 -12.14 5.11 -3.48
CA LEU A 110 -10.93 5.45 -2.75
C LEU A 110 -9.82 4.42 -2.97
N LEU A 111 -10.12 3.12 -2.89
CA LEU A 111 -9.17 2.04 -3.14
C LEU A 111 -8.59 2.08 -4.56
N LYS A 112 -9.42 2.41 -5.57
CA LYS A 112 -8.96 2.59 -6.94
C LYS A 112 -8.04 3.81 -7.09
N GLU A 113 -8.33 4.91 -6.43
CA GLU A 113 -7.42 6.07 -6.42
C GLU A 113 -6.07 5.72 -5.76
N LEU A 114 -6.08 4.95 -4.67
CA LEU A 114 -4.84 4.46 -4.04
C LEU A 114 -4.01 3.63 -5.03
N LEU A 115 -4.66 2.74 -5.77
CA LEU A 115 -3.99 1.91 -6.77
C LEU A 115 -3.45 2.73 -7.94
N ASN A 116 -4.25 3.67 -8.47
CA ASN A 116 -3.83 4.55 -9.56
C ASN A 116 -2.57 5.34 -9.18
N VAL A 117 -2.55 5.95 -8.00
CA VAL A 117 -1.38 6.69 -7.50
C VAL A 117 -0.17 5.76 -7.32
N SER A 118 -0.38 4.56 -6.77
CA SER A 118 0.70 3.59 -6.56
C SER A 118 1.31 3.13 -7.89
N MET A 119 0.48 2.85 -8.90
CA MET A 119 0.93 2.47 -10.25
C MET A 119 1.67 3.61 -10.95
N GLU A 120 1.24 4.84 -10.75
CA GLU A 120 1.93 5.99 -11.33
C GLU A 120 3.31 6.20 -10.70
N LEU A 121 3.40 6.17 -9.37
CA LEU A 121 4.67 6.26 -8.66
C LEU A 121 5.63 5.11 -9.01
N GLU A 122 5.09 3.91 -9.20
CA GLU A 122 5.82 2.77 -9.74
C GLU A 122 6.36 3.05 -11.14
N SER A 123 5.54 3.59 -12.05
CA SER A 123 5.99 3.97 -13.41
C SER A 123 7.03 5.10 -13.43
N GLU A 124 7.02 5.97 -12.40
CA GLU A 124 8.02 7.02 -12.18
C GLU A 124 9.33 6.46 -11.57
N GLY A 125 9.36 5.17 -11.20
CA GLY A 125 10.51 4.49 -10.62
C GLY A 125 10.72 4.75 -9.14
N LEU A 126 9.70 5.21 -8.40
CA LEU A 126 9.84 5.52 -6.97
C LEU A 126 10.35 4.31 -6.18
N PHE A 127 9.84 3.12 -6.48
CA PHE A 127 10.13 1.88 -5.76
C PHE A 127 11.32 1.10 -6.34
N GLY A 128 12.07 1.71 -7.27
CA GLY A 128 13.14 1.05 -8.00
C GLY A 128 12.66 0.06 -9.07
N ASP A 129 13.60 -0.66 -9.68
CA ASP A 129 13.30 -1.58 -10.78
C ASP A 129 12.38 -2.73 -10.34
N THR A 130 11.41 -3.09 -11.17
CA THR A 130 10.56 -4.28 -10.96
C THR A 130 11.39 -5.56 -11.02
N ASN A 131 11.47 -6.26 -9.89
CA ASN A 131 12.21 -7.51 -9.75
C ASN A 131 11.68 -8.35 -8.57
N ASP A 132 12.18 -9.57 -8.43
CA ASP A 132 11.71 -10.54 -7.43
C ASP A 132 12.14 -10.22 -5.97
N ASN A 133 12.96 -9.21 -5.75
CA ASN A 133 13.43 -8.83 -4.41
C ASN A 133 12.63 -7.70 -3.78
N ARG A 134 11.58 -7.20 -4.45
CA ARG A 134 10.66 -6.21 -3.88
C ARG A 134 9.21 -6.66 -3.97
N PHE A 135 8.39 -6.12 -3.09
CA PHE A 135 6.96 -6.36 -3.01
C PHE A 135 6.19 -5.10 -2.62
N ILE A 136 5.27 -4.68 -3.48
CA ILE A 136 4.42 -3.52 -3.28
C ILE A 136 2.95 -3.96 -3.33
N VAL A 137 2.14 -3.58 -2.34
CA VAL A 137 0.73 -4.00 -2.27
C VAL A 137 -0.14 -2.96 -1.55
N ILE A 138 -1.42 -2.89 -1.88
CA ILE A 138 -2.42 -2.24 -1.02
C ILE A 138 -3.00 -3.33 -0.12
N CYS A 139 -2.92 -3.14 1.19
CA CYS A 139 -3.42 -4.10 2.17
C CYS A 139 -4.68 -3.55 2.85
N VAL A 140 -5.75 -4.32 2.79
CA VAL A 140 -6.98 -4.06 3.55
C VAL A 140 -7.02 -5.06 4.70
N ASN A 141 -6.85 -4.56 5.93
CA ASN A 141 -6.73 -5.43 7.10
C ASN A 141 -8.03 -6.20 7.37
N ASP A 142 -7.89 -7.48 7.73
CA ASP A 142 -9.00 -8.40 8.03
C ASP A 142 -10.06 -8.50 6.92
N SER A 143 -9.63 -8.36 5.65
CA SER A 143 -10.50 -8.31 4.48
C SER A 143 -10.06 -9.26 3.37
N SER A 144 -11.01 -9.59 2.50
CA SER A 144 -10.78 -10.29 1.23
C SER A 144 -11.01 -9.37 0.03
N ASN A 145 -10.78 -8.05 0.18
CA ASN A 145 -11.02 -7.07 -0.88
C ASN A 145 -10.13 -7.35 -2.10
N GLU A 146 -10.73 -7.38 -3.30
CA GLU A 146 -10.05 -7.70 -4.55
C GLU A 146 -8.90 -6.73 -4.89
N ILE A 147 -8.88 -5.53 -4.33
CA ILE A 147 -7.79 -4.56 -4.52
C ILE A 147 -6.43 -5.13 -4.06
N MET A 148 -6.42 -6.04 -3.08
CA MET A 148 -5.20 -6.65 -2.59
C MET A 148 -4.56 -7.54 -3.66
N ILE A 149 -5.37 -8.38 -4.31
CA ILE A 149 -4.94 -9.24 -5.43
C ILE A 149 -4.59 -8.38 -6.65
N GLU A 150 -5.41 -7.39 -6.96
CA GLU A 150 -5.19 -6.52 -8.12
C GLU A 150 -3.91 -5.69 -7.99
N SER A 151 -3.67 -5.08 -6.83
CA SER A 151 -2.46 -4.30 -6.57
C SER A 151 -1.20 -5.18 -6.59
N ALA A 152 -1.26 -6.37 -5.96
CA ALA A 152 -0.16 -7.32 -6.00
C ALA A 152 0.19 -7.72 -7.45
N ARG A 153 -0.83 -7.95 -8.29
CA ARG A 153 -0.63 -8.31 -9.70
C ARG A 153 -0.05 -7.19 -10.55
N LEU A 154 -0.46 -5.94 -10.30
CA LEU A 154 -0.08 -4.80 -11.14
C LEU A 154 1.24 -4.14 -10.75
N LEU A 155 1.68 -4.29 -9.48
CA LEU A 155 2.85 -3.59 -8.95
C LEU A 155 4.11 -4.48 -8.81
N ASN A 156 4.00 -5.78 -9.13
CA ASN A 156 5.06 -6.76 -8.92
C ASN A 156 5.29 -7.66 -10.15
N THR A 157 6.36 -8.45 -10.14
CA THR A 157 6.58 -9.49 -11.16
C THR A 157 5.50 -10.58 -11.05
N LEU A 158 5.25 -11.27 -12.17
CA LEU A 158 4.28 -12.38 -12.20
C LEU A 158 4.58 -13.44 -11.13
N LYS A 159 5.86 -13.77 -10.93
CA LYS A 159 6.29 -14.74 -9.93
C LYS A 159 5.96 -14.31 -8.50
N ILE A 160 6.26 -13.05 -8.14
CA ILE A 160 5.96 -12.53 -6.80
C ILE A 160 4.45 -12.46 -6.56
N TYR A 161 3.69 -12.08 -7.59
CA TYR A 161 2.24 -12.15 -7.55
C TYR A 161 1.73 -13.59 -7.32
N GLU A 162 2.25 -14.59 -8.03
CA GLU A 162 1.84 -15.99 -7.87
C GLU A 162 2.17 -16.54 -6.47
N GLU A 163 3.34 -16.20 -5.93
CA GLU A 163 3.72 -16.53 -4.56
C GLU A 163 2.77 -15.89 -3.53
N TYR A 164 2.43 -14.61 -3.71
CA TYR A 164 1.44 -13.92 -2.87
C TYR A 164 0.06 -14.56 -2.99
N ALA A 165 -0.44 -14.77 -4.22
CA ALA A 165 -1.75 -15.33 -4.46
C ALA A 165 -1.89 -16.75 -3.89
N SER A 166 -0.82 -17.55 -3.89
CA SER A 166 -0.86 -18.89 -3.29
C SER A 166 -1.17 -18.91 -1.78
N GLU A 167 -0.92 -17.78 -1.09
CA GLU A 167 -1.15 -17.63 0.35
C GLU A 167 -2.44 -16.86 0.64
N PHE A 168 -2.81 -15.89 -0.21
CA PHE A 168 -3.84 -14.89 0.08
C PHE A 168 -5.03 -14.86 -0.91
N ALA A 169 -5.06 -15.69 -1.96
CA ALA A 169 -6.12 -15.71 -2.99
C ALA A 169 -6.99 -16.97 -2.99
#